data_AF-A0A2T6GC21-F1
#
_entry.id   AF-A0A2T6GC21-F1
#
_cell.length_a   1.000
_cell.length_b   1.000
_cell.length_c   1.000
_cell.angle_alpha   90.00
_cell.angle_beta   90.00
_cell.angle_gamma   90.00
#
_symmetry.space_group_name_H-M   'P 1'
#
loop_
_entity.id
_entity.type
_entity.pdbx_description
1 polymer ?
#
loop_
_entity_poly.entity_id
_entity_poly.type
_entity_poly.pdbx_seq_one_letter_code
_entity_poly.pdbx_strand_id
1 'polypeptide(L)'
;MPTLKRFSVQGTAVGSEQSIQLDEISILAEPDTLRALGEFLIKAATDMAADGLEHVHLQEVIEGFSHERHVDFIALNRALILPA
;
A
#
# COMPACT_ATOMS: atom_id res chain seq x y z
N MET A 1 12.11 14.35 14.44
CA MET A 1 11.15 13.40 13.85
C MET A 1 11.00 13.71 12.37
N PRO A 2 10.89 12.71 11.49
CA PRO A 2 10.66 12.97 10.07
C PRO A 2 9.29 13.65 9.88
N THR A 3 9.23 14.59 8.94
CA THR A 3 7.97 15.25 8.54
C THR A 3 7.42 14.52 7.32
N LEU A 4 6.14 14.16 7.34
CA LEU A 4 5.49 13.51 6.21
C LEU A 4 5.16 14.55 5.13
N LYS A 5 5.43 14.21 3.86
CA LYS A 5 4.88 14.95 2.71
C LYS A 5 3.38 14.66 2.60
N ARG A 6 2.64 15.53 1.89
CA ARG A 6 1.22 15.30 1.59
C ARG A 6 1.03 13.94 0.90
N PHE A 7 0.12 13.13 1.43
CA PHE A 7 -0.30 11.86 0.86
C PHE A 7 -1.84 11.77 0.88
N SER A 8 -2.38 10.77 0.20
CA SER A 8 -3.80 10.42 0.20
C SER A 8 -3.90 8.91 0.28
N VAL A 9 -4.97 8.41 0.89
CA VAL A 9 -5.27 6.99 0.94
C VAL A 9 -6.56 6.75 0.18
N GLN A 10 -6.58 5.66 -0.57
CA GLN A 10 -7.77 5.16 -1.23
C GLN A 10 -8.05 3.74 -0.76
N GLY A 11 -9.33 3.39 -0.65
CA GLY A 11 -9.79 2.04 -0.39
C GLY A 11 -10.78 1.60 -1.45
N THR A 12 -10.83 0.31 -1.71
CA THR A 12 -11.84 -0.30 -2.59
C THR A 12 -12.59 -1.33 -1.77
N ALA A 13 -13.93 -1.21 -1.72
CA ALA A 13 -14.75 -2.15 -0.97
C ALA A 13 -14.79 -3.52 -1.69
N VAL A 14 -14.88 -4.61 -0.92
CA VAL A 14 -14.99 -5.96 -1.49
C VAL A 14 -16.22 -6.05 -2.41
N GLY A 15 -16.01 -6.54 -3.64
CA GLY A 15 -17.06 -6.65 -4.65
C GLY A 15 -17.44 -5.33 -5.34
N SER A 16 -16.64 -4.28 -5.14
CA SER A 16 -16.77 -2.99 -5.84
C SER A 16 -15.50 -2.67 -6.60
N GLU A 17 -15.63 -2.04 -7.76
CA GLU A 17 -14.50 -1.45 -8.51
C GLU A 17 -14.33 0.05 -8.17
N GLN A 18 -15.21 0.59 -7.32
CA GLN A 18 -15.18 2.00 -6.98
C GLN A 18 -14.19 2.26 -5.84
N SER A 19 -13.14 3.02 -6.16
CA SER A 19 -12.20 3.59 -5.18
C SER A 19 -12.86 4.73 -4.39
N ILE A 20 -12.67 4.73 -3.07
CA ILE A 20 -13.11 5.77 -2.14
C ILE A 20 -11.90 6.40 -1.45
N GLN A 21 -11.87 7.73 -1.35
CA GLN A 21 -10.84 8.42 -0.57
C GLN A 21 -11.10 8.20 0.93
N LEU A 22 -10.05 7.82 1.67
CA LEU A 22 -10.12 7.56 3.10
C LEU A 22 -9.41 8.66 3.89
N ASP A 23 -10.01 9.09 5.00
CA ASP A 23 -9.38 9.98 5.98
C ASP A 23 -8.52 9.21 7.00
N GLU A 24 -8.81 7.92 7.21
CA GLU A 24 -8.12 7.04 8.15
C GLU A 24 -8.08 5.59 7.63
N ILE A 25 -7.03 4.85 8.01
CA ILE A 25 -6.99 3.38 7.95
C ILE A 25 -6.78 2.83 9.36
N SER A 26 -7.63 1.89 9.76
CA SER A 26 -7.42 1.04 10.94
C SER A 26 -6.98 -0.36 10.50
N ILE A 27 -5.85 -0.85 11.03
CA ILE A 27 -5.32 -2.19 10.73
C ILE A 27 -5.40 -3.06 11.99
N LEU A 28 -6.18 -4.14 11.92
CA LEU A 28 -6.27 -5.15 12.98
C LEU A 28 -5.42 -6.36 12.57
N ALA A 29 -4.26 -6.54 13.20
CA ALA A 29 -3.32 -7.59 12.85
C ALA A 29 -2.39 -7.95 14.02
N GLU A 30 -1.74 -9.10 13.93
CA GLU A 30 -0.67 -9.51 14.85
C GLU A 30 0.63 -8.69 14.61
N PRO A 31 1.51 -8.55 15.61
CA PRO A 31 2.71 -7.70 15.49
C PRO A 31 3.68 -8.10 14.36
N ASP A 32 3.76 -9.37 14.02
CA ASP A 32 4.56 -9.89 12.92
C ASP A 32 3.97 -9.50 11.55
N THR A 33 2.64 -9.57 11.41
CA THR A 33 1.92 -9.09 10.24
C THR A 33 2.13 -7.58 10.05
N LEU A 34 2.05 -6.79 11.13
CA LEU A 34 2.34 -5.35 11.08
C LEU A 34 3.79 -5.07 10.65
N ARG A 35 4.75 -5.90 11.08
CA ARG A 35 6.15 -5.79 10.65
C ARG A 35 6.29 -6.05 9.15
N ALA A 36 5.68 -7.12 8.65
CA ALA A 36 5.71 -7.46 7.22
C ALA A 36 5.12 -6.33 6.35
N LEU A 37 4.02 -5.70 6.79
CA LEU A 37 3.46 -4.52 6.11
C LEU A 37 4.44 -3.33 6.12
N GLY A 38 5.13 -3.10 7.22
CA GLY A 38 6.17 -2.06 7.31
C GLY A 38 7.35 -2.33 6.37
N GLU A 39 7.83 -3.58 6.32
CA GLU A 39 8.90 -4.01 5.42
C GLU A 39 8.51 -3.86 3.95
N PHE A 40 7.27 -4.21 3.60
CA PHE A 40 6.70 -3.95 2.29
C PHE A 40 6.76 -2.47 1.91
N LEU A 41 6.31 -1.56 2.78
CA LEU A 41 6.33 -0.12 2.49
C LEU A 41 7.76 0.42 2.30
N ILE A 42 8.72 -0.07 3.09
CA ILE A 42 10.14 0.28 2.96
C ILE A 42 10.69 -0.21 1.61
N LYS A 43 10.39 -1.45 1.23
CA LYS A 43 10.83 -2.02 -0.04
C LYS A 43 10.22 -1.27 -1.22
N ALA A 44 8.89 -1.05 -1.21
CA ALA A 44 8.21 -0.32 -2.26
C ALA A 44 8.77 1.09 -2.45
N ALA A 45 9.03 1.82 -1.36
CA ALA A 45 9.67 3.13 -1.45
C ALA A 45 11.09 3.08 -2.06
N THR A 46 11.84 2.01 -1.77
CA THR A 46 13.18 1.78 -2.31
C THR A 46 13.12 1.50 -3.81
N ASP A 47 12.25 0.57 -4.22
CA ASP A 47 12.08 0.19 -5.63
C ASP A 47 11.54 1.36 -6.47
N MET A 48 10.58 2.13 -5.95
CA MET A 48 10.07 3.33 -6.61
C MET A 48 11.17 4.38 -6.86
N ALA A 49 12.08 4.54 -5.91
CA ALA A 49 13.18 5.50 -6.02
C ALA A 49 14.28 5.02 -6.97
N ALA A 50 14.56 3.72 -7.00
CA ALA A 50 15.62 3.12 -7.82
C ALA A 50 15.17 2.86 -9.27
N ASP A 51 13.98 2.29 -9.44
CA ASP A 51 13.50 1.73 -10.70
C ASP A 51 12.38 2.56 -11.34
N GLY A 52 11.91 3.61 -10.67
CA GLY A 52 10.87 4.49 -11.20
C GLY A 52 9.50 3.82 -11.31
N LEU A 53 9.20 2.87 -10.42
CA LEU A 53 7.90 2.18 -10.41
C LEU A 53 6.76 3.14 -10.06
N GLU A 54 5.65 3.03 -10.79
CA GLU A 54 4.43 3.80 -10.52
C GLU A 54 3.68 3.27 -9.31
N HIS A 55 3.66 1.95 -9.13
CA HIS A 55 3.00 1.28 -8.02
C HIS A 55 3.66 -0.07 -7.72
N VAL A 56 3.46 -0.56 -6.50
CA VAL A 56 3.92 -1.89 -6.06
C VAL A 56 2.80 -2.52 -5.24
N HIS A 57 2.43 -3.76 -5.57
CA HIS A 57 1.40 -4.50 -4.84
C HIS A 57 2.01 -5.40 -3.77
N LEU A 58 1.39 -5.48 -2.59
CA LEU A 58 1.79 -6.40 -1.53
C LEU A 58 1.74 -7.85 -2.00
N GLN A 59 0.73 -8.22 -2.80
CA GLN A 59 0.57 -9.58 -3.31
C GLN A 59 1.75 -10.07 -4.19
N GLU A 60 2.53 -9.16 -4.75
CA GLU A 60 3.71 -9.49 -5.57
C GLU A 60 4.95 -9.79 -4.71
N VAL A 61 4.94 -9.34 -3.45
CA VAL A 61 6.11 -9.37 -2.57
C VAL A 61 5.98 -10.43 -1.47
N ILE A 62 4.76 -10.79 -1.08
CA ILE A 62 4.52 -11.74 0.02
C ILE A 62 4.22 -13.14 -0.50
N GLU A 63 4.96 -14.12 0.01
CA GLU A 63 4.69 -15.52 -0.31
C GLU A 63 3.33 -15.98 0.25
N GLY A 64 2.59 -16.76 -0.54
CA GLY A 64 1.33 -17.35 -0.09
C GLY A 64 0.16 -16.36 0.03
N PHE A 65 0.20 -15.22 -0.66
CA PHE A 65 -0.92 -14.29 -0.71
C PHE A 65 -2.23 -14.97 -1.15
N SER A 66 -3.33 -14.68 -0.45
CA SER A 66 -4.66 -15.21 -0.74
C SER A 66 -5.67 -14.07 -0.77
N HIS A 67 -6.35 -13.89 -1.89
CA HIS A 67 -7.36 -12.85 -2.06
C HIS A 67 -8.60 -13.08 -1.19
N GLU A 68 -8.79 -14.30 -0.69
CA GLU A 68 -9.88 -14.64 0.23
C GLU A 68 -9.56 -14.27 1.69
N ARG A 69 -8.27 -14.20 2.05
CA ARG A 69 -7.84 -14.01 3.45
C ARG A 69 -7.11 -12.70 3.69
N HIS A 70 -6.55 -12.10 2.66
CA HIS A 70 -5.68 -10.94 2.78
C HIS A 70 -6.24 -9.75 2.00
N VAL A 71 -5.92 -8.56 2.50
CA VAL A 71 -6.13 -7.29 1.80
C VAL A 71 -4.84 -6.97 1.05
N ASP A 72 -4.96 -6.62 -0.24
CA ASP A 72 -3.81 -6.16 -1.01
C ASP A 72 -3.52 -4.68 -0.70
N PHE A 73 -2.31 -4.39 -0.24
CA PHE A 73 -1.85 -3.03 -0.03
C PHE A 73 -1.07 -2.60 -1.28
N ILE A 74 -1.48 -1.48 -1.87
CA ILE A 74 -0.85 -0.95 -3.07
C ILE A 74 -0.15 0.35 -2.70
N ALA A 75 1.17 0.37 -2.80
CA ALA A 75 1.93 1.60 -2.67
C ALA A 75 1.88 2.34 -4.01
N LEU A 76 1.49 3.62 -4.01
CA LEU A 76 1.39 4.46 -5.22
C LEU A 76 2.44 5.57 -5.19
N ASN A 77 3.19 5.71 -6.29
CA ASN A 77 4.22 6.72 -6.43
C ASN A 77 3.62 8.05 -6.89
N ARG A 78 3.41 8.97 -5.95
CA ARG A 78 2.87 10.31 -6.23
C ARG A 78 3.75 11.17 -7.16
N ALA A 79 5.03 10.82 -7.35
CA ALA A 79 5.86 11.53 -8.32
C ALA A 79 5.47 11.22 -9.77
N LEU A 80 4.79 10.09 -10.00
CA LEU A 80 4.42 9.59 -11.32
C LEU A 80 2.91 9.56 -11.53
N ILE A 81 2.14 9.31 -10.46
CA ILE A 81 0.68 9.25 -10.51
C ILE A 81 0.09 10.61 -10.14
N LEU A 82 -0.67 11.19 -11.08
CA LEU A 82 -1.51 12.35 -10.81
C LEU A 82 -2.76 11.90 -10.03
N PRO A 83 -3.11 12.55 -8.91
CA PRO A 83 -4.36 12.26 -8.22
C PRO A 83 -5.54 12.56 -9.16
N ALA A 84 -6.53 11.69 -9.16
CA ALA A 84 -7.82 11.92 -9.80
C ALA A 84 -8.55 13.12 -9.19
#